data_AF-A0A6C0DBP3-F1
#
_entry.id   AF-A0A6C0DBP3-F1
#
_cell.length_a   1.000
_cell.length_b   1.000
_cell.length_c   1.000
_cell.angle_alpha   90.00
_cell.angle_beta   90.00
_cell.angle_gamma   90.00
#
_symmetry.space_group_name_H-M   'P 1'
#
loop_
_entity.id
_entity.type
_entity.pdbx_description
1 polymer ?
#
loop_
_entity_poly.entity_id
_entity_poly.type
_entity_poly.pdbx_seq_one_letter_code
_entity_poly.pdbx_strand_id
1 'polypeptide(L)'
;MTLQQQPENTILEVVTTPTDQQEMANLKEVIVAWREMESSVSTLNSQVREMKKKQKAYEEIILRIMKKNNIGALDLKGSGGRLLYRRQTTKGSLNLKSMKELLTQHMKSEGAADEAMKFINENRGAKVRESILYEKECY
;
A
#
# COMPACT_ATOMS: atom_id res chain seq x y z
N MET A 1 -65.82 29.63 25.92
CA MET A 1 -66.24 28.46 25.10
C MET A 1 -65.94 28.87 23.67
N THR A 2 -64.96 28.33 22.98
CA THR A 2 -64.46 26.96 22.90
C THR A 2 -62.98 26.96 22.55
N LEU A 3 -62.23 26.03 23.13
CA LEU A 3 -60.86 25.70 22.73
C LEU A 3 -60.85 25.11 21.32
N GLN A 4 -59.87 25.47 20.51
CA GLN A 4 -59.40 24.61 19.44
C GLN A 4 -57.87 24.67 19.39
N GLN A 5 -57.26 23.69 20.05
CA GLN A 5 -55.83 23.38 19.93
C GLN A 5 -55.58 22.82 18.54
N GLN A 6 -54.61 23.39 17.83
CA GLN A 6 -54.00 22.75 16.65
C GLN A 6 -52.93 21.76 17.14
N PRO A 7 -52.83 20.55 16.58
CA PRO A 7 -51.79 19.60 16.98
C PRO A 7 -50.42 20.09 16.49
N GLU A 8 -49.48 20.22 17.43
CA GLU A 8 -48.05 20.32 17.17
C GLU A 8 -47.60 19.07 16.40
N ASN A 9 -47.30 19.24 15.11
CA ASN A 9 -46.69 18.18 14.32
C ASN A 9 -45.17 18.26 14.52
N THR A 10 -44.74 17.65 15.62
CA THR A 10 -43.36 17.29 15.93
C THR A 10 -42.85 16.34 14.86
N ILE A 11 -42.19 16.87 13.82
CA ILE A 11 -41.27 16.07 13.00
C ILE A 11 -39.93 16.10 13.74
N LEU A 12 -39.82 15.25 14.77
CA LEU A 12 -38.51 14.87 15.31
C LEU A 12 -37.86 13.95 14.28
N GLU A 13 -36.68 14.35 13.85
CA GLU A 13 -35.71 13.54 13.12
C GLU A 13 -35.57 12.16 13.78
N VAL A 14 -36.13 11.13 13.17
CA VAL A 14 -35.80 9.75 13.50
C VAL A 14 -34.53 9.41 12.72
N VAL A 15 -33.39 9.90 13.21
CA VAL A 15 -32.11 9.24 12.97
C VAL A 15 -32.09 8.05 13.92
N THR A 16 -32.72 6.95 13.51
CA THR A 16 -32.59 5.66 14.23
C THR A 16 -31.17 5.15 14.06
N THR A 17 -30.43 5.08 15.16
CA THR A 17 -29.28 4.18 15.28
C THR A 17 -29.76 2.75 14.97
N PRO A 18 -29.12 2.02 14.04
CA PRO A 18 -29.51 0.66 13.72
C PRO A 18 -29.43 -0.24 14.96
N THR A 19 -30.41 -1.12 15.13
CA THR A 19 -30.45 -2.13 16.21
C THR A 19 -29.33 -3.15 16.04
N ASP A 20 -28.77 -3.71 17.12
CA ASP A 20 -27.68 -4.71 17.11
C ASP A 20 -27.89 -5.87 16.11
N GLN A 21 -29.13 -6.34 15.93
CA GLN A 21 -29.46 -7.39 14.96
C GLN A 21 -29.28 -6.95 13.50
N GLN A 22 -29.57 -5.68 13.19
CA GLN A 22 -29.35 -5.10 11.86
C GLN A 22 -27.85 -4.91 11.59
N GLU A 23 -27.08 -4.52 12.60
CA GLU A 23 -25.62 -4.43 12.49
C GLU A 23 -24.98 -5.79 12.23
N MET A 24 -25.42 -6.84 12.92
CA MET A 24 -24.93 -8.21 12.72
C MET A 24 -25.30 -8.79 11.35
N ALA A 25 -26.48 -8.44 10.80
CA ALA A 25 -26.86 -8.83 9.45
C ALA A 25 -25.98 -8.13 8.40
N ASN A 26 -25.81 -6.81 8.52
CA ASN A 26 -24.95 -6.01 7.65
C ASN A 26 -23.49 -6.49 7.68
N LEU A 27 -22.97 -6.86 8.87
CA LEU A 27 -21.62 -7.39 9.01
C LEU A 27 -21.39 -8.65 8.15
N LYS A 28 -22.36 -9.57 8.12
CA LYS A 28 -22.25 -10.79 7.29
C LYS A 28 -22.18 -10.47 5.80
N GLU A 29 -23.00 -9.54 5.33
CA GLU A 29 -23.00 -9.12 3.92
C GLU A 29 -21.66 -8.45 3.55
N VAL A 30 -21.16 -7.57 4.40
CA VAL A 30 -19.86 -6.91 4.20
C VAL A 30 -18.71 -7.91 4.19
N ILE A 31 -18.73 -8.95 5.03
CA ILE A 31 -17.70 -10.00 5.03
C ILE A 31 -17.71 -10.77 3.71
N VAL A 32 -18.88 -11.13 3.17
CA VAL A 32 -18.99 -11.83 1.88
C VAL A 32 -18.45 -10.96 0.75
N ALA A 33 -18.89 -9.70 0.68
CA ALA A 33 -18.40 -8.75 -0.33
C ALA A 33 -16.88 -8.51 -0.22
N TRP A 34 -16.35 -8.41 1.01
CA TRP A 34 -14.92 -8.27 1.26
C TRP A 34 -14.13 -9.49 0.73
N ARG A 35 -14.65 -10.71 0.90
CA ARG A 35 -14.03 -11.94 0.39
C ARG A 35 -14.02 -12.01 -1.14
N GLU A 36 -15.11 -11.61 -1.78
CA GLU A 36 -15.18 -11.53 -3.24
C GLU A 36 -14.19 -10.50 -3.79
N MET A 37 -14.07 -9.36 -3.11
CA MET A 37 -13.11 -8.32 -3.47
C MET A 37 -11.67 -8.80 -3.27
N GLU A 38 -11.36 -9.49 -2.17
CA GLU A 38 -10.03 -10.06 -1.91
C GLU A 38 -9.61 -11.04 -3.00
N SER A 39 -10.52 -11.93 -3.41
CA SER A 39 -10.30 -12.88 -4.52
C SER A 39 -10.02 -12.17 -5.85
N SER A 40 -10.81 -11.13 -6.15
CA SER A 40 -10.65 -10.31 -7.36
C SER A 40 -9.31 -9.57 -7.37
N VAL A 41 -8.93 -8.94 -6.26
CA VAL A 41 -7.64 -8.27 -6.08
C VAL A 41 -6.47 -9.26 -6.22
N SER A 42 -6.59 -10.46 -5.65
CA SER A 42 -5.57 -11.50 -5.79
C SER A 42 -5.35 -11.89 -7.25
N THR A 43 -6.44 -12.10 -7.99
CA THR A 43 -6.40 -12.44 -9.43
C THR A 43 -5.76 -11.33 -10.26
N LEU A 44 -6.23 -10.08 -10.09
CA LEU A 44 -5.68 -8.92 -10.79
C LEU A 44 -4.19 -8.71 -10.47
N ASN A 45 -3.80 -8.88 -9.20
CA ASN A 45 -2.39 -8.78 -8.82
C ASN A 45 -1.52 -9.87 -9.47
N SER A 46 -2.06 -11.07 -9.70
CA SER A 46 -1.35 -12.11 -10.46
C SER A 46 -1.11 -11.68 -11.90
N GLN A 47 -2.14 -11.17 -12.57
CA GLN A 47 -2.04 -10.67 -13.94
C GLN A 47 -1.05 -9.49 -14.04
N VAL A 48 -1.12 -8.54 -13.10
CA VAL A 48 -0.17 -7.42 -13.02
C VAL A 48 1.26 -7.92 -12.83
N ARG A 49 1.48 -8.96 -12.01
CA ARG A 49 2.82 -9.55 -11.82
C ARG A 49 3.34 -10.14 -13.13
N GLU A 50 2.52 -10.85 -13.90
CA GLU A 50 2.93 -11.40 -15.19
C GLU A 50 3.24 -10.31 -16.23
N MET A 51 2.38 -9.30 -16.33
CA MET A 51 2.60 -8.18 -17.25
C MET A 51 3.87 -7.40 -16.89
N LYS A 52 4.15 -7.19 -15.60
CA LYS A 52 5.40 -6.57 -15.14
C LYS A 52 6.64 -7.41 -15.47
N LYS A 53 6.55 -8.75 -15.44
CA LYS A 53 7.66 -9.62 -15.87
C LYS A 53 7.95 -9.44 -17.36
N LYS A 54 6.91 -9.46 -18.20
CA LYS A 54 7.04 -9.26 -19.66
C LYS A 54 7.59 -7.86 -19.97
N GLN A 55 7.04 -6.84 -19.32
CA GLN A 55 7.51 -5.46 -19.44
C GLN A 55 9.01 -5.34 -19.15
N LYS A 56 9.47 -5.90 -18.02
CA LYS A 56 10.90 -5.89 -17.66
C LYS A 56 11.77 -6.58 -18.70
N ALA A 57 11.33 -7.72 -19.23
CA ALA A 57 12.07 -8.42 -20.28
C ALA A 57 12.24 -7.55 -21.54
N TYR A 58 11.18 -6.84 -21.96
CA TYR A 58 11.27 -5.88 -23.06
C TYR A 58 12.19 -4.70 -22.73
N GLU A 59 12.08 -4.12 -21.54
CA GLU A 59 12.95 -3.04 -21.07
C GLU A 59 14.44 -3.43 -21.10
N GLU A 60 14.78 -4.65 -20.68
CA GLU A 60 16.16 -5.16 -20.71
C GLU A 60 16.69 -5.30 -22.14
N ILE A 61 15.87 -5.81 -23.06
CA ILE A 61 16.22 -5.91 -24.49
C ILE A 61 16.47 -4.50 -25.07
N ILE A 62 15.55 -3.57 -24.80
CA ILE A 62 15.64 -2.18 -25.26
C ILE A 62 16.91 -1.51 -24.71
N LEU A 63 17.16 -1.61 -23.40
CA LEU A 63 18.35 -1.03 -22.76
C LEU A 63 19.64 -1.65 -23.32
N ARG A 64 19.65 -2.96 -23.58
CA ARG A 64 20.81 -3.63 -24.22
C ARG A 64 21.09 -3.05 -25.60
N ILE A 65 20.05 -2.88 -26.42
CA ILE A 65 20.17 -2.32 -27.77
C ILE A 65 20.63 -0.86 -27.71
N MET A 66 20.02 -0.03 -26.84
CA MET A 66 20.40 1.37 -26.69
C MET A 66 21.85 1.52 -26.22
N LYS A 67 22.29 0.73 -25.22
CA LYS A 67 23.68 0.74 -24.74
C LYS A 67 24.66 0.25 -25.79
N LYS A 68 24.38 -0.87 -26.47
CA LYS A 68 25.26 -1.43 -27.51
C LYS A 68 25.52 -0.43 -28.64
N ASN A 69 24.50 0.35 -28.99
CA ASN A 69 24.59 1.32 -30.10
C ASN A 69 24.83 2.76 -29.62
N ASN A 70 25.11 2.98 -28.33
CA ASN A 70 25.27 4.32 -27.73
C ASN A 70 24.13 5.30 -28.04
N ILE A 71 22.89 4.81 -28.10
CA ILE A 71 21.69 5.61 -28.37
C ILE A 71 21.26 6.28 -27.06
N GLY A 72 21.45 7.60 -26.96
CA GLY A 72 20.94 8.39 -25.84
C GLY A 72 19.44 8.67 -25.92
N ALA A 73 18.91 8.73 -27.14
CA ALA A 73 17.50 9.00 -27.38
C ALA A 73 17.03 8.45 -28.73
N LEU A 74 15.76 8.03 -28.81
CA LEU A 74 15.14 7.49 -30.02
C LEU A 74 13.72 8.05 -30.19
N ASP A 75 13.47 8.72 -31.31
CA ASP A 75 12.13 9.22 -31.66
C ASP A 75 11.30 8.12 -32.31
N LEU A 76 10.09 7.91 -31.82
CA LEU A 76 9.19 6.85 -32.28
C LEU A 76 8.21 7.43 -33.31
N LYS A 77 8.55 7.25 -34.59
CA LYS A 77 7.80 7.81 -35.74
C LYS A 77 6.30 7.44 -35.80
N GLY A 78 5.86 6.41 -35.06
CA GLY A 78 4.47 5.94 -35.05
C GLY A 78 3.68 6.19 -33.76
N SER A 79 4.31 6.61 -32.66
CA SER A 79 3.62 6.82 -31.37
C SER A 79 3.69 8.26 -30.86
N GLY A 80 4.34 9.16 -31.62
CA GLY A 80 4.53 10.57 -31.22
C GLY A 80 5.42 10.74 -29.98
N GLY A 81 6.06 9.67 -29.51
CA GLY A 81 6.88 9.66 -28.30
C GLY A 81 8.38 9.60 -28.59
N ARG A 82 9.17 9.90 -27.57
CA ARG A 82 10.63 9.74 -27.58
C ARG A 82 11.06 8.87 -26.42
N LEU A 83 11.93 7.91 -26.69
CA LEU A 83 12.58 7.09 -25.68
C LEU A 83 13.92 7.72 -25.30
N LEU A 84 14.19 7.87 -24.01
CA LEU A 84 15.42 8.46 -23.48
C LEU A 84 16.14 7.44 -22.61
N TYR A 85 17.44 7.24 -22.85
CA TYR A 85 18.29 6.53 -21.90
C TYR A 85 18.67 7.48 -20.76
N ARG A 86 18.21 7.19 -19.55
CA ARG A 86 18.55 7.95 -18.34
C ARG A 86 19.13 7.03 -17.28
N ARG A 87 20.28 7.43 -16.73
CA ARG A 87 20.84 6.82 -15.51
C ARG A 87 20.62 7.78 -14.35
N GLN A 88 19.96 7.30 -13.31
CA GLN A 88 19.79 8.02 -12.05
C GLN A 88 20.35 7.18 -10.92
N THR A 89 21.12 7.82 -10.04
CA THR A 89 21.55 7.22 -8.78
C THR A 89 20.80 7.94 -7.66
N THR A 90 20.03 7.19 -6.89
CA THR A 90 19.38 7.68 -5.67
C THR A 90 20.08 7.09 -4.45
N LYS A 91 20.09 7.82 -3.33
CA LYS A 91 20.58 7.27 -2.06
C LYS A 91 19.73 6.04 -1.69
N GLY A 92 20.39 5.01 -1.16
CA GLY A 92 19.70 3.81 -0.68
C GLY A 92 18.80 4.12 0.52
N SER A 93 17.85 3.22 0.80
CA SER A 93 17.05 3.32 2.02
C SER A 93 17.91 3.06 3.26
N LEU A 94 17.58 3.73 4.35
CA LEU A 94 18.20 3.51 5.65
C LEU A 94 17.38 2.47 6.41
N ASN A 95 17.85 1.23 6.42
CA ASN A 95 17.25 0.12 7.17
C ASN A 95 18.11 -0.20 8.40
N LEU A 96 17.63 -1.09 9.26
CA LEU A 96 18.30 -1.40 10.53
C LEU A 96 19.76 -1.84 10.33
N LYS A 97 20.02 -2.63 9.29
CA LYS A 97 21.36 -3.11 8.95
C LYS A 97 22.25 -1.98 8.44
N SER A 98 21.79 -1.20 7.46
CA SER A 98 22.58 -0.10 6.91
C SER A 98 22.81 1.01 7.94
N MET A 99 21.87 1.21 8.87
CA MET A 99 22.04 2.13 9.99
C MET A 99 23.10 1.63 10.98
N LYS A 100 23.09 0.34 11.37
CA LYS A 100 24.14 -0.24 12.22
C LYS A 100 25.52 -0.12 11.55
N GLU A 101 25.64 -0.49 10.27
CA GLU A 101 26.89 -0.38 9.51
C GLU A 101 27.44 1.06 9.51
N LEU A 102 26.58 2.05 9.24
CA LEU A 102 26.98 3.46 9.25
C LEU A 102 27.37 3.95 10.66
N LEU A 103 26.66 3.52 11.70
CA LEU A 103 26.99 3.87 13.08
C LEU A 103 28.32 3.24 13.50
N THR A 104 28.56 1.96 13.20
CA THR A 104 29.85 1.30 13.48
C THR A 104 30.99 2.03 12.77
N GLN A 105 30.80 2.41 11.51
CA GLN A 105 31.80 3.15 10.75
C GLN A 105 32.06 4.55 11.33
N HIS A 106 31.01 5.28 11.71
CA HIS A 106 31.12 6.64 12.23
C HIS A 106 31.73 6.67 13.63
N MET A 107 31.27 5.77 14.51
CA MET A 107 31.65 5.70 15.92
C MET A 107 32.95 4.91 16.14
N LYS A 108 33.40 4.16 15.11
CA LYS A 108 34.61 3.31 15.14
C LYS A 108 34.60 2.29 16.29
N SER A 109 33.41 1.90 16.73
CA SER A 109 33.19 0.96 17.82
C SER A 109 31.87 0.23 17.58
N GLU A 110 31.92 -1.10 17.57
CA GLU A 110 30.72 -1.92 17.45
C GLU A 110 29.83 -1.78 18.69
N GLY A 111 30.42 -1.75 19.89
CA GLY A 111 29.66 -1.61 21.14
C GLY A 111 28.89 -0.30 21.23
N ALA A 112 29.49 0.82 20.82
CA ALA A 112 28.82 2.13 20.84
C ALA A 112 27.71 2.22 19.78
N ALA A 113 27.91 1.58 18.62
CA ALA A 113 26.89 1.48 17.58
C ALA A 113 25.71 0.61 18.02
N ASP A 114 25.96 -0.48 18.74
CA ASP A 114 24.92 -1.35 19.30
C ASP A 114 24.09 -0.64 20.37
N GLU A 115 24.72 0.14 21.24
CA GLU A 115 24.02 0.96 22.23
C GLU A 115 23.11 2.00 21.56
N ALA A 116 23.62 2.71 20.55
CA ALA A 116 22.84 3.67 19.77
C ALA A 116 21.67 3.01 19.03
N MET A 117 21.91 1.85 18.40
CA MET A 117 20.87 1.08 17.72
C MET A 117 19.78 0.59 18.67
N LYS A 118 20.16 0.14 19.87
CA LYS A 118 19.24 -0.26 20.91
C LYS A 118 18.35 0.92 21.34
N PHE A 119 18.95 2.07 21.64
CA PHE A 119 18.21 3.28 21.99
C PHE A 119 17.20 3.68 20.90
N ILE A 120 17.62 3.73 19.63
CA ILE A 120 16.74 4.06 18.52
C ILE A 120 15.58 3.06 18.42
N ASN A 121 15.85 1.77 18.60
CA ASN A 121 14.83 0.74 18.49
C ASN A 121 13.81 0.75 19.63
N GLU A 122 14.22 1.15 20.83
CA GLU A 122 13.33 1.26 22.00
C GLU A 122 12.50 2.55 21.97
N ASN A 123 13.05 3.64 21.39
CA ASN A 123 12.41 4.96 21.38
C ASN A 123 11.67 5.30 20.08
N ARG A 124 11.84 4.50 19.01
CA ARG A 124 11.09 4.70 17.77
C ARG A 124 9.60 4.43 18.03
N GLY A 125 8.75 5.33 17.54
CA GLY A 125 7.30 5.20 17.70
C GLY A 125 6.76 3.89 17.13
N ALA A 126 5.89 3.23 17.89
CA ALA A 126 5.10 2.10 17.42
C ALA A 126 3.86 2.62 16.69
N LYS A 127 3.45 1.93 15.61
CA LYS A 127 2.16 2.15 14.96
C LYS A 127 1.31 0.90 15.18
N VAL A 128 0.20 1.04 15.88
CA VAL A 128 -0.80 -0.02 16.00
C VAL A 128 -1.46 -0.19 14.64
N ARG A 129 -1.53 -1.43 14.15
CA ARG A 129 -2.23 -1.79 12.93
C ARG A 129 -3.20 -2.91 13.25
N GLU A 130 -4.47 -2.65 13.04
CA GLU A 130 -5.51 -3.66 13.06
C GLU A 130 -5.67 -4.25 11.66
N SER A 131 -5.92 -5.56 11.59
CA SER A 131 -6.12 -6.26 10.32
C SER A 131 -7.05 -7.44 10.51
N ILE A 132 -7.84 -7.71 9.48
CA ILE A 132 -8.71 -8.89 9.39
C ILE A 132 -7.89 -10.02 8.74
N LEU A 133 -7.96 -11.22 9.32
CA LEU A 133 -7.37 -12.43 8.78
C LEU A 133 -8.49 -13.44 8.50
N TYR A 134 -8.55 -13.95 7.28
CA TYR A 134 -9.43 -15.08 6.96
C TYR A 134 -8.64 -16.38 7.06
N GLU A 135 -9.09 -17.29 7.91
CA GLU A 135 -8.57 -18.66 8.02
C GLU A 135 -9.58 -19.63 7.39
N LYS A 136 -9.10 -20.52 6.51
CA LYS A 136 -9.93 -21.58 5.93
C LYS A 136 -9.63 -22.88 6.69
N GLU A 137 -10.65 -23.54 7.24
CA GLU A 137 -10.48 -24.92 7.71
C GLU A 137 -10.09 -25.82 6.52
N CYS A 138 -8.97 -26.52 6.66
CA CYS A 138 -8.57 -27.59 5.76
C CYS A 138 -9.00 -28.91 6.42
N TYR A 139 -9.97 -29.60 5.82
CA TYR A 139 -10.31 -30.99 6.13
C TYR A 139 -9.58 -31.94 5.18
#